data_AF-A0A662IDS4-F1
#
_entry.id   AF-A0A662IDS4-F1
#
_cell.length_a   1.000
_cell.length_b   1.000
_cell.length_c   1.000
_cell.angle_alpha   90.00
_cell.angle_beta   90.00
_cell.angle_gamma   90.00
#
_symmetry.space_group_name_H-M   'P 1'
#
loop_
_entity.id
_entity.type
_entity.pdbx_description
1 polymer ?
#
loop_
_entity_poly.entity_id
_entity_poly.type
_entity_poly.pdbx_seq_one_letter_code
_entity_poly.pdbx_strand_id
1 'polypeptide(L)'
;MRLSIMAIIVLWVAATASALPLTLSAYGGVSLEGAVVEVEKLDGTVIRTRVGRDGILIVKEVPLGILRVRVVSWKGVPVGYECVVTPDNSSITVPNIYPLRVSVVGSRGQGLAGAYVKILYGDLLVETGSTDESGVYSTLLPSGTYTIEVEYGGRTARTMLELDETRELRIQLDIFAIIGGYPLSTSELIGILVVAALIPLILYIIAYEYSIWRKKRIIRATVKER
;
A
#
# COMPACT_ATOMS: atom_id res chain seq x y z
N MET A 1 12.41 -84.84 13.28
CA MET A 1 11.62 -83.90 14.11
C MET A 1 12.44 -82.64 14.36
N ARG A 2 12.33 -81.63 13.48
CA ARG A 2 12.83 -80.26 13.72
C ARG A 2 11.91 -79.30 12.97
N LEU A 3 10.95 -78.73 13.69
CA LEU A 3 10.16 -77.59 13.22
C LEU A 3 11.05 -76.35 13.28
N SER A 4 11.29 -75.73 12.14
CA SER A 4 11.87 -74.38 12.06
C SER A 4 10.72 -73.38 11.98
N ILE A 5 10.52 -72.63 13.06
CA ILE A 5 9.51 -71.56 13.14
C ILE A 5 10.08 -70.34 12.42
N MET A 6 9.49 -69.96 11.28
CA MET A 6 9.73 -68.64 10.67
C MET A 6 8.94 -67.57 11.40
N ALA A 7 9.64 -66.60 11.98
CA ALA A 7 9.04 -65.37 12.46
C ALA A 7 8.84 -64.41 11.27
N ILE A 8 7.58 -64.11 10.95
CA ILE A 8 7.21 -63.05 10.00
C ILE A 8 7.12 -61.75 10.79
N ILE A 9 8.12 -60.88 10.61
CA ILE A 9 8.08 -59.51 11.12
C ILE A 9 7.26 -58.68 10.13
N VAL A 10 6.00 -58.40 10.49
CA VAL A 10 5.17 -57.44 9.77
C VAL A 10 5.59 -56.04 10.19
N LEU A 11 6.41 -55.40 9.36
CA LEU A 11 6.79 -54.00 9.51
C LEU A 11 5.58 -53.13 9.12
N TRP A 12 4.90 -52.55 10.11
CA TRP A 12 3.88 -51.53 9.88
C TRP A 12 4.55 -50.24 9.40
N VAL A 13 4.65 -50.09 8.08
CA VAL A 13 4.97 -48.78 7.48
C VAL A 13 3.71 -47.94 7.58
N ALA A 14 3.65 -47.07 8.59
CA ALA A 14 2.69 -45.98 8.58
C ALA A 14 3.03 -45.11 7.37
N ALA A 15 2.26 -45.26 6.29
CA ALA A 15 2.34 -44.38 5.14
C ALA A 15 1.97 -42.98 5.63
N THR A 16 2.97 -42.16 5.91
CA THR A 16 2.75 -40.72 6.10
C THR A 16 2.36 -40.17 4.74
N ALA A 17 1.05 -40.14 4.47
CA ALA A 17 0.51 -39.45 3.32
C ALA A 17 0.86 -37.97 3.48
N SER A 18 1.93 -37.53 2.81
CA SER A 18 2.23 -36.12 2.67
C SER A 18 1.11 -35.54 1.80
N ALA A 19 0.24 -34.74 2.40
CA ALA A 19 -0.75 -33.99 1.63
C ALA A 19 0.00 -33.07 0.65
N LEU A 20 -0.54 -32.92 -0.56
CA LEU A 20 -0.10 -31.90 -1.51
C LEU A 20 -0.10 -30.52 -0.84
N PRO A 21 0.87 -29.64 -1.13
CA PRO A 21 0.87 -28.29 -0.58
C PRO A 21 -0.41 -27.57 -1.00
N LEU A 22 -1.13 -27.02 -0.02
CA LEU A 22 -2.31 -26.20 -0.28
C LEU A 22 -1.86 -24.81 -0.74
N THR A 23 -2.43 -24.28 -1.81
CA THR A 23 -2.18 -22.91 -2.25
C THR A 23 -3.41 -22.05 -2.06
N LEU A 24 -3.25 -20.92 -1.37
CA LEU A 24 -4.31 -19.93 -1.13
C LEU A 24 -3.99 -18.64 -1.90
N SER A 25 -4.90 -18.24 -2.78
CA SER A 25 -4.77 -17.04 -3.60
C SER A 25 -6.04 -16.18 -3.58
N ALA A 26 -5.87 -14.88 -3.85
CA ALA A 26 -6.94 -13.95 -4.16
C ALA A 26 -7.29 -14.00 -5.64
N TYR A 27 -8.29 -13.20 -6.05
CA TYR A 27 -8.56 -12.93 -7.45
C TYR A 27 -7.28 -12.52 -8.21
N GLY A 28 -7.10 -13.06 -9.42
CA GLY A 28 -5.91 -12.82 -10.24
C GLY A 28 -4.67 -13.65 -9.85
N GLY A 29 -4.81 -14.61 -8.94
CA GLY A 29 -3.72 -15.54 -8.56
C GLY A 29 -2.71 -14.93 -7.58
N VAL A 30 -3.02 -13.78 -6.98
CA VAL A 30 -2.15 -13.15 -5.99
C VAL A 30 -2.13 -13.97 -4.71
N SER A 31 -0.93 -14.30 -4.23
CA SER A 31 -0.73 -15.07 -3.01
C SER A 31 -1.32 -14.37 -1.77
N LEU A 32 -1.98 -15.16 -0.91
CA LEU A 32 -2.44 -14.72 0.41
C LEU A 32 -1.41 -14.97 1.50
N GLU A 33 -0.16 -14.63 1.23
CA GLU A 33 0.92 -14.72 2.22
C GLU A 33 0.54 -14.01 3.52
N GLY A 34 0.84 -14.66 4.65
CA GLY A 34 0.57 -14.13 5.98
C GLY A 34 -0.89 -14.17 6.43
N ALA A 35 -1.83 -14.66 5.59
CA ALA A 35 -3.21 -14.88 6.01
C ALA A 35 -3.27 -15.85 7.19
N VAL A 36 -4.13 -15.54 8.17
CA VAL A 36 -4.40 -16.41 9.32
C VAL A 36 -5.51 -17.37 8.92
N VAL A 37 -5.20 -18.66 9.01
CA VAL A 37 -6.12 -19.73 8.63
C VAL A 37 -6.27 -20.74 9.77
N GLU A 38 -7.47 -21.27 9.90
CA GLU A 38 -7.80 -22.39 10.78
C GLU A 38 -8.08 -23.59 9.89
N VAL A 39 -7.35 -24.68 10.12
CA VAL A 39 -7.51 -25.93 9.37
C VAL A 39 -8.06 -26.97 10.32
N GLU A 40 -9.25 -27.47 10.02
CA GLU A 40 -9.87 -28.58 10.73
C GLU A 40 -9.69 -29.87 9.92
N LYS A 41 -9.07 -30.86 10.55
CA LYS A 41 -8.90 -32.22 10.01
C LYS A 41 -10.17 -33.05 10.25
N LEU A 42 -10.30 -34.17 9.54
CA LEU A 42 -11.42 -35.11 9.73
C LEU A 42 -11.49 -35.72 11.13
N ASP A 43 -10.40 -35.73 11.88
CA ASP A 43 -10.33 -36.19 13.27
C ASP A 43 -10.84 -35.15 14.28
N GLY A 44 -11.27 -33.97 13.81
CA GLY A 44 -11.72 -32.83 14.63
C GLY A 44 -10.58 -31.95 15.15
N THR A 45 -9.32 -32.25 14.83
CA THR A 45 -8.18 -31.42 15.22
C THR A 45 -8.21 -30.10 14.45
N VAL A 46 -8.23 -28.99 15.17
CA VAL A 46 -8.15 -27.64 14.61
C VAL A 46 -6.73 -27.09 14.79
N ILE A 47 -6.10 -26.71 13.68
CA ILE A 47 -4.77 -26.11 13.64
C ILE A 47 -4.89 -24.69 13.14
N ARG A 48 -4.53 -23.72 13.98
CA ARG A 48 -4.42 -22.32 13.56
C ARG A 48 -3.00 -22.03 13.10
N THR A 49 -2.85 -21.51 11.90
CA THR A 49 -1.55 -21.27 11.27
C THR A 49 -1.61 -20.05 10.35
N ARG A 50 -0.45 -19.63 9.84
CA ARG A 50 -0.35 -18.58 8.83
C ARG A 50 0.10 -19.19 7.51
N VAL A 51 -0.41 -18.62 6.43
CA VAL A 51 0.03 -18.95 5.07
C VAL A 51 1.47 -18.49 4.89
N GLY A 52 2.31 -19.39 4.37
CA GLY A 52 3.72 -19.12 4.11
C GLY A 52 3.94 -18.27 2.86
N ARG A 53 5.21 -18.11 2.49
CA ARG A 53 5.61 -17.48 1.23
C ARG A 53 4.94 -18.16 0.04
N ASP A 54 4.70 -17.38 -1.00
CA ASP A 54 4.05 -17.82 -2.24
C ASP A 54 2.62 -18.37 -2.05
N GLY A 55 2.02 -18.17 -0.88
CA GLY A 55 0.64 -18.58 -0.61
C GLY A 55 0.51 -20.05 -0.23
N ILE A 56 1.64 -20.69 0.06
CA ILE A 56 1.71 -22.13 0.32
C ILE A 56 1.43 -22.40 1.80
N LEU A 57 0.54 -23.36 2.04
CA LEU A 57 0.24 -23.90 3.35
C LEU A 57 0.56 -25.40 3.37
N ILE A 58 1.43 -25.79 4.30
CA ILE A 58 1.85 -27.19 4.48
C ILE A 58 1.14 -27.74 5.72
N VAL A 59 0.25 -28.70 5.51
CA VAL A 59 -0.46 -29.42 6.58
C VAL A 59 0.04 -30.85 6.62
N LYS A 60 0.60 -31.26 7.75
CA LYS A 60 1.09 -32.63 7.95
C LYS A 60 -0.02 -33.53 8.47
N GLU A 61 0.05 -34.81 8.10
CA GLU A 61 -0.82 -35.88 8.60
C GLU A 61 -2.30 -35.57 8.34
N VAL A 62 -2.70 -35.61 7.07
CA VAL A 62 -4.08 -35.41 6.65
C VAL A 62 -4.64 -36.74 6.15
N PRO A 63 -5.33 -37.52 7.00
CA PRO A 63 -6.00 -38.74 6.57
C PRO A 63 -6.98 -38.42 5.43
N LEU A 64 -6.94 -39.20 4.35
CA LEU A 64 -7.75 -39.02 3.13
C LEU A 64 -7.50 -37.71 2.36
N GLY A 65 -6.61 -36.84 2.82
CA GLY A 65 -6.31 -35.56 2.19
C GLY A 65 -7.47 -34.55 2.19
N ILE A 66 -8.52 -34.79 2.98
CA ILE A 66 -9.68 -33.89 3.10
C ILE A 66 -9.51 -33.03 4.34
N LEU A 67 -9.69 -31.72 4.19
CA LEU A 67 -9.54 -30.76 5.28
C LEU A 67 -10.53 -29.60 5.11
N ARG A 68 -11.06 -29.06 6.21
CA ARG A 68 -11.86 -27.84 6.24
C ARG A 68 -10.94 -26.67 6.53
N VAL A 69 -10.87 -25.69 5.64
CA VAL A 69 -10.05 -24.49 5.80
C VAL A 69 -10.95 -23.29 5.98
N ARG A 70 -10.76 -22.59 7.11
CA ARG A 70 -11.33 -21.29 7.38
C ARG A 70 -10.23 -20.23 7.26
N VAL A 71 -10.38 -19.28 6.36
CA VAL A 71 -9.54 -18.09 6.27
C VAL A 71 -10.11 -17.05 7.24
N VAL A 72 -9.45 -16.90 8.39
CA VAL A 72 -9.91 -16.03 9.48
C VAL A 72 -9.69 -14.56 9.12
N SER A 73 -8.46 -14.20 8.73
CA SER A 73 -8.11 -12.82 8.43
C SER A 73 -6.92 -12.73 7.48
N TRP A 74 -6.86 -11.69 6.66
CA TRP A 74 -5.70 -11.36 5.84
C TRP A 74 -5.33 -9.89 6.00
N LYS A 75 -4.03 -9.59 6.11
CA LYS A 75 -3.52 -8.25 6.51
C LYS A 75 -4.17 -7.70 7.79
N GLY A 76 -4.61 -8.59 8.69
CA GLY A 76 -5.31 -8.24 9.92
C GLY A 76 -6.81 -7.90 9.76
N VAL A 77 -7.34 -7.88 8.54
CA VAL A 77 -8.76 -7.66 8.25
C VAL A 77 -9.50 -9.00 8.24
N PRO A 78 -10.66 -9.13 8.91
CA PRO A 78 -11.43 -10.37 8.92
C PRO A 78 -11.94 -10.71 7.52
N VAL A 79 -11.83 -11.98 7.13
CA VAL A 79 -12.33 -12.52 5.86
C VAL A 79 -13.49 -13.48 6.11
N GLY A 80 -13.31 -14.42 7.04
CA GLY A 80 -14.37 -15.36 7.45
C GLY A 80 -14.79 -16.36 6.36
N TYR A 81 -13.90 -16.67 5.41
CA TYR A 81 -14.22 -17.60 4.32
C TYR A 81 -13.95 -19.05 4.72
N GLU A 82 -14.86 -19.97 4.39
CA GLU A 82 -14.72 -21.40 4.68
C GLU A 82 -14.83 -22.25 3.41
N CYS A 83 -13.97 -23.26 3.29
CA CYS A 83 -14.00 -24.21 2.19
C CYS A 83 -13.56 -25.61 2.63
N VAL A 84 -13.94 -26.61 1.84
CA VAL A 84 -13.42 -27.98 1.97
C VAL A 84 -12.39 -28.18 0.86
N VAL A 85 -11.19 -28.59 1.27
CA VAL A 85 -10.08 -28.91 0.38
C VAL A 85 -9.97 -30.42 0.29
N THR A 86 -9.75 -30.90 -0.93
CA THR A 86 -9.43 -32.30 -1.24
C THR A 86 -8.13 -32.36 -2.04
N PRO A 87 -7.51 -33.53 -2.21
CA PRO A 87 -6.31 -33.67 -3.06
C PRO A 87 -6.54 -33.16 -4.50
N ASP A 88 -7.76 -33.28 -5.01
CA ASP A 88 -8.16 -32.83 -6.34
C ASP A 88 -8.38 -31.30 -6.43
N ASN A 89 -8.53 -30.61 -5.29
CA ASN A 89 -8.79 -29.17 -5.20
C ASN A 89 -7.88 -28.51 -4.16
N SER A 90 -6.57 -28.59 -4.39
CA SER A 90 -5.53 -28.03 -3.52
C SER A 90 -5.24 -26.54 -3.79
N SER A 91 -5.88 -25.94 -4.81
CA SER A 91 -5.74 -24.53 -5.13
C SER A 91 -7.04 -23.79 -4.89
N ILE A 92 -7.10 -23.00 -3.83
CA ILE A 92 -8.31 -22.30 -3.42
C ILE A 92 -8.17 -20.79 -3.69
N THR A 93 -9.14 -20.26 -4.41
CA THR A 93 -9.32 -18.81 -4.58
C THR A 93 -10.27 -18.29 -3.52
N VAL A 94 -9.79 -17.39 -2.66
CA VAL A 94 -10.60 -16.79 -1.59
C VAL A 94 -11.44 -15.65 -2.17
N PRO A 95 -12.79 -15.69 -2.03
CA PRO A 95 -13.68 -14.63 -2.50
C PRO A 95 -13.60 -13.39 -1.58
N ASN A 96 -14.31 -12.32 -1.97
CA ASN A 96 -14.41 -11.07 -1.19
C ASN A 96 -13.08 -10.38 -0.94
N ILE A 97 -12.13 -10.52 -1.87
CA ILE A 97 -10.88 -9.78 -1.91
C ILE A 97 -10.86 -9.00 -3.21
N TYR A 98 -10.84 -7.68 -3.12
CA TYR A 98 -11.06 -6.78 -4.25
C TYR A 98 -9.83 -5.90 -4.50
N PRO A 99 -9.54 -5.58 -5.78
CA PRO A 99 -8.51 -4.63 -6.12
C PRO A 99 -8.99 -3.20 -5.82
N LEU A 100 -8.17 -2.49 -5.06
CA LEU A 100 -8.30 -1.07 -4.80
C LEU A 100 -7.19 -0.33 -5.55
N ARG A 101 -7.59 0.60 -6.41
CA ARG A 101 -6.68 1.52 -7.10
C ARG A 101 -6.87 2.94 -6.57
N VAL A 102 -5.84 3.50 -5.96
CA VAL A 102 -5.81 4.88 -5.47
C VAL A 102 -4.99 5.73 -6.42
N SER A 103 -5.63 6.67 -7.10
CA SER A 103 -4.99 7.67 -7.96
C SER A 103 -4.84 8.98 -7.18
N VAL A 104 -3.61 9.38 -6.90
CA VAL A 104 -3.29 10.64 -6.23
C VAL A 104 -2.87 11.66 -7.29
N VAL A 105 -3.67 12.71 -7.41
CA VAL A 105 -3.47 13.75 -8.42
C VAL A 105 -3.31 15.13 -7.80
N GLY A 106 -2.59 16.02 -8.46
CA GLY A 106 -2.54 17.43 -8.09
C GLY A 106 -3.66 18.26 -8.73
N SER A 107 -3.60 19.58 -8.51
CA SER A 107 -4.64 20.54 -8.93
C SER A 107 -4.86 20.63 -10.44
N ARG A 108 -3.90 20.19 -11.26
CA ARG A 108 -4.02 20.15 -12.73
C ARG A 108 -4.37 18.76 -13.26
N GLY A 109 -4.68 17.81 -12.37
CA GLY A 109 -4.89 16.41 -12.71
C GLY A 109 -3.62 15.63 -13.01
N GLN A 110 -2.43 16.21 -12.76
CA GLN A 110 -1.17 15.49 -12.88
C GLN A 110 -1.03 14.43 -11.79
N GLY A 111 -0.56 13.23 -12.13
CA GLY A 111 -0.23 12.20 -11.15
C GLY A 111 0.90 12.65 -10.23
N LEU A 112 0.77 12.37 -8.93
CA LEU A 112 1.79 12.68 -7.93
C LEU A 112 2.55 11.40 -7.58
N ALA A 113 3.72 11.21 -8.19
CA ALA A 113 4.57 10.05 -7.97
C ALA A 113 5.30 10.10 -6.63
N GLY A 114 5.28 9.01 -5.86
CA GLY A 114 5.87 8.93 -4.52
C GLY A 114 4.98 9.50 -3.41
N ALA A 115 3.68 9.70 -3.66
CA ALA A 115 2.71 10.02 -2.61
C ALA A 115 2.56 8.85 -1.66
N TYR A 116 2.71 9.13 -0.36
CA TYR A 116 2.59 8.12 0.68
C TYR A 116 1.11 7.82 0.91
N VAL A 117 0.73 6.55 0.73
CA VAL A 117 -0.63 6.06 0.91
C VAL A 117 -0.65 5.18 2.14
N LYS A 118 -1.57 5.46 3.06
CA LYS A 118 -1.79 4.73 4.30
C LYS A 118 -3.24 4.27 4.34
N ILE A 119 -3.44 2.96 4.49
CA ILE A 119 -4.75 2.32 4.48
C ILE A 119 -5.04 1.76 5.86
N LEU A 120 -6.13 2.21 6.45
CA LEU A 120 -6.59 1.77 7.77
C LEU A 120 -7.94 1.08 7.68
N TYR A 121 -8.13 0.05 8.48
CA TYR A 121 -9.41 -0.60 8.72
C TYR A 121 -9.83 -0.32 10.16
N GLY A 122 -10.78 0.60 10.36
CA GLY A 122 -10.98 1.24 11.67
C GLY A 122 -9.69 1.95 12.12
N ASP A 123 -9.13 1.52 13.25
CA ASP A 123 -7.85 2.02 13.79
C ASP A 123 -6.65 1.14 13.42
N LEU A 124 -6.86 0.00 12.76
CA LEU A 124 -5.80 -0.92 12.38
C LEU A 124 -5.10 -0.43 11.11
N LEU A 125 -3.79 -0.24 11.17
CA LEU A 125 -2.98 -0.04 9.97
C LEU A 125 -2.89 -1.35 9.19
N VAL A 126 -3.50 -1.39 8.01
CA VAL A 126 -3.55 -2.57 7.15
C VAL A 126 -2.36 -2.59 6.20
N GLU A 127 -2.10 -1.46 5.55
CA GLU A 127 -1.06 -1.37 4.55
C GLU A 127 -0.58 0.08 4.36
N THR A 128 0.68 0.20 3.94
CA THR A 128 1.30 1.46 3.54
C THR A 128 2.04 1.27 2.23
N GLY A 129 2.05 2.28 1.38
CA GLY A 129 2.78 2.25 0.13
C GLY A 129 3.06 3.63 -0.41
N SER A 130 3.62 3.67 -1.62
CA SER A 130 3.83 4.91 -2.35
C SER A 130 3.29 4.76 -3.76
N THR A 131 2.76 5.85 -4.32
CA THR A 131 2.28 5.88 -5.71
C THR A 131 3.44 5.74 -6.71
N ASP A 132 3.14 5.12 -7.84
CA ASP A 132 4.04 4.95 -8.98
C ASP A 132 4.26 6.26 -9.76
N GLU A 133 5.01 6.20 -10.87
CA GLU A 133 5.29 7.35 -11.74
C GLU A 133 4.02 8.02 -12.32
N SER A 134 2.92 7.28 -12.43
CA SER A 134 1.63 7.79 -12.89
C SER A 134 0.78 8.38 -11.76
N GLY A 135 1.25 8.34 -10.52
CA GLY A 135 0.51 8.75 -9.33
C GLY A 135 -0.51 7.73 -8.86
N VAL A 136 -0.35 6.45 -9.22
CA VAL A 136 -1.29 5.38 -8.90
C VAL A 136 -0.67 4.41 -7.91
N TYR A 137 -1.46 4.01 -6.92
CA TYR A 137 -1.14 2.92 -6.00
C TYR A 137 -2.23 1.85 -6.12
N SER A 138 -1.84 0.59 -6.32
CA SER A 138 -2.78 -0.53 -6.45
C SER A 138 -2.49 -1.59 -5.40
N THR A 139 -3.53 -2.08 -4.73
CA THR A 139 -3.42 -3.18 -3.77
C THR A 139 -4.68 -4.05 -3.77
N LEU A 140 -4.58 -5.25 -3.20
CA LEU A 140 -5.70 -6.14 -2.93
C LEU A 140 -6.02 -6.11 -1.43
N LEU A 141 -7.29 -5.95 -1.11
CA LEU A 141 -7.79 -5.89 0.26
C LEU A 141 -9.09 -6.71 0.39
N PRO A 142 -9.34 -7.34 1.55
CA PRO A 142 -10.63 -7.93 1.84
C PRO A 142 -11.76 -6.91 1.77
N SER A 143 -13.00 -7.36 1.60
CA SER A 143 -14.15 -6.48 1.66
C SER A 143 -14.27 -5.80 3.03
N GLY A 144 -14.69 -4.53 3.02
CA GLY A 144 -14.83 -3.77 4.25
C GLY A 144 -14.70 -2.26 4.06
N THR A 145 -14.84 -1.52 5.16
CA THR A 145 -14.71 -0.07 5.17
C THR A 145 -13.30 0.35 5.55
N TYR A 146 -12.65 1.08 4.66
CA TYR A 146 -11.29 1.56 4.83
C TYR A 146 -11.24 3.08 4.93
N THR A 147 -10.31 3.56 5.74
CA THR A 147 -9.86 4.95 5.74
C THR A 147 -8.55 5.02 4.98
N ILE A 148 -8.52 5.81 3.92
CA ILE A 148 -7.34 6.02 3.08
C ILE A 148 -6.82 7.42 3.36
N GLU A 149 -5.61 7.48 3.91
CA GLU A 149 -4.87 8.70 4.17
C GLU A 149 -3.75 8.80 3.14
N VAL A 150 -3.67 9.92 2.43
CA VAL A 150 -2.58 10.17 1.47
C VAL A 150 -1.83 11.43 1.87
N GLU A 151 -0.52 11.38 1.72
CA GLU A 151 0.38 12.49 2.01
C GLU A 151 1.37 12.71 0.87
N TYR A 152 1.53 13.97 0.46
CA TYR A 152 2.56 14.38 -0.48
C TYR A 152 3.14 15.73 -0.09
N GLY A 153 4.44 15.76 0.26
CA GLY A 153 5.18 16.97 0.61
C GLY A 153 4.44 17.91 1.55
N GLY A 154 3.90 17.37 2.64
CA GLY A 154 3.19 18.11 3.69
C GLY A 154 1.70 18.36 3.40
N ARG A 155 1.18 17.98 2.22
CA ARG A 155 -0.26 18.04 1.93
C ARG A 155 -0.88 16.68 2.22
N THR A 156 -1.91 16.65 3.06
CA THR A 156 -2.62 15.42 3.46
C THR A 156 -4.07 15.45 3.02
N ALA A 157 -4.61 14.31 2.59
CA ALA A 157 -6.04 14.11 2.39
C ALA A 157 -6.47 12.78 3.02
N ARG A 158 -7.70 12.74 3.53
CA ARG A 158 -8.28 11.55 4.16
C ARG A 158 -9.67 11.30 3.59
N THR A 159 -9.90 10.06 3.15
CA THR A 159 -11.16 9.63 2.55
C THR A 159 -11.56 8.27 3.12
N MET A 160 -12.84 8.10 3.45
CA MET A 160 -13.40 6.79 3.78
C MET A 160 -14.01 6.16 2.53
N LEU A 161 -13.78 4.86 2.35
CA LEU A 161 -14.26 4.08 1.22
C LEU A 161 -14.78 2.73 1.71
N GLU A 162 -15.96 2.34 1.25
CA GLU A 162 -16.44 0.97 1.37
C GLU A 162 -16.00 0.18 0.14
N LEU A 163 -15.31 -0.93 0.38
CA LEU A 163 -14.78 -1.82 -0.64
C LEU A 163 -15.61 -3.10 -0.67
N ASP A 164 -16.54 -3.15 -1.61
CA ASP A 164 -17.46 -4.25 -1.90
C ASP A 164 -17.24 -4.86 -3.30
N GLU A 165 -16.51 -4.15 -4.15
CA GLU A 165 -16.12 -4.54 -5.50
C GLU A 165 -14.79 -3.87 -5.89
N THR A 166 -14.33 -4.10 -7.12
CA THR A 166 -13.19 -3.37 -7.68
C THR A 166 -13.48 -1.87 -7.69
N ARG A 167 -12.67 -1.08 -6.97
CA ARG A 167 -12.85 0.37 -6.84
C ARG A 167 -11.62 1.13 -7.31
N GLU A 168 -11.87 2.20 -8.07
CA GLU A 168 -10.88 3.25 -8.35
C GLU A 168 -11.23 4.50 -7.54
N LEU A 169 -10.34 4.92 -6.65
CA LEU A 169 -10.47 6.12 -5.84
C LEU A 169 -9.51 7.19 -6.35
N ARG A 170 -10.04 8.35 -6.71
CA ARG A 170 -9.24 9.51 -7.10
C ARG A 170 -9.20 10.53 -5.97
N ILE A 171 -8.00 10.83 -5.48
CA ILE A 171 -7.77 11.83 -4.44
C ILE A 171 -6.96 12.98 -5.03
N GLN A 172 -7.49 14.19 -4.92
CA GLN A 172 -6.82 15.40 -5.40
C GLN A 172 -6.20 16.17 -4.23
N LEU A 173 -4.90 16.46 -4.35
CA LEU A 173 -4.16 17.33 -3.44
C LEU A 173 -3.98 18.71 -4.07
N ASP A 174 -3.96 19.76 -3.24
CA ASP A 174 -3.73 21.14 -3.68
C ASP A 174 -2.24 21.38 -3.99
N ILE A 175 -1.78 20.78 -5.08
CA ILE A 175 -0.41 20.86 -5.59
C ILE A 175 -0.50 21.20 -7.07
N PHE A 176 -0.01 22.36 -7.45
CA PHE A 176 -0.05 22.84 -8.83
C PHE A 176 1.20 22.46 -9.62
N ALA A 177 2.38 22.59 -9.01
CA ALA A 177 3.65 22.25 -9.63
C ALA A 177 4.66 21.75 -8.58
N ILE A 178 5.65 20.98 -9.03
CA ILE A 178 6.80 20.58 -8.21
C ILE A 178 8.02 21.26 -8.82
N ILE A 179 8.64 22.18 -8.08
CA ILE A 179 9.82 22.94 -8.54
C ILE A 179 10.96 22.70 -7.56
N GLY A 180 12.07 22.13 -8.05
CA GLY A 180 13.22 21.82 -7.20
C GLY A 180 12.92 20.83 -6.07
N GLY A 181 11.95 19.93 -6.27
CA GLY A 181 11.49 18.96 -5.26
C GLY A 181 10.44 19.50 -4.27
N TYR A 182 10.10 20.79 -4.35
CA TYR A 182 9.08 21.39 -3.49
C TYR A 182 7.72 21.43 -4.21
N PRO A 183 6.67 20.79 -3.66
CA PRO A 183 5.32 20.97 -4.17
C PRO A 183 4.82 22.37 -3.82
N LEU A 184 4.26 23.06 -4.81
CA LEU A 184 3.73 24.41 -4.68
C LEU A 184 2.25 24.41 -5.08
N SER A 185 1.40 25.03 -4.27
CA SER A 185 0.02 25.34 -4.61
C SER A 185 -0.07 26.56 -5.54
N THR A 186 -1.27 26.79 -6.06
CA THR A 186 -1.55 27.95 -6.92
C THR A 186 -1.29 29.27 -6.20
N SER A 187 -1.67 29.39 -4.93
CA SER A 187 -1.47 30.61 -4.13
C SER A 187 0.01 30.87 -3.84
N GLU A 188 0.78 29.83 -3.54
CA GLU A 188 2.22 29.92 -3.30
C GLU A 188 2.96 30.36 -4.57
N LEU A 189 2.61 29.80 -5.72
CA LEU A 189 3.18 30.21 -7.01
C LEU A 189 2.85 31.67 -7.35
N ILE A 190 1.59 32.07 -7.19
CA ILE A 190 1.20 33.47 -7.42
C ILE A 190 1.95 34.40 -6.46
N GLY A 191 2.08 34.04 -5.19
CA GLY A 191 2.85 34.81 -4.21
C GLY A 191 4.31 34.98 -4.63
N ILE A 192 4.97 33.91 -5.05
CA ILE A 192 6.35 33.95 -5.55
C ILE A 192 6.47 34.85 -6.80
N LEU A 193 5.54 34.73 -7.75
CA LEU A 193 5.53 35.56 -8.97
C LEU A 193 5.35 37.05 -8.66
N VAL A 194 4.45 37.39 -7.72
CA VAL A 194 4.23 38.77 -7.29
C VAL A 194 5.50 39.32 -6.63
N VAL A 195 6.13 38.57 -5.72
CA VAL A 195 7.39 38.98 -5.09
C VAL A 195 8.50 39.15 -6.14
N ALA A 196 8.64 38.21 -7.08
CA ALA A 196 9.61 38.28 -8.15
C ALA A 196 9.40 39.51 -9.06
N ALA A 197 8.16 39.90 -9.34
CA ALA A 197 7.82 41.10 -10.11
C ALA A 197 8.07 42.41 -9.33
N LEU A 198 7.92 42.40 -8.00
CA LEU A 198 8.18 43.57 -7.15
C LEU A 198 9.68 43.83 -6.93
N ILE A 199 10.52 42.79 -6.90
CA ILE A 199 11.98 42.93 -6.71
C ILE A 199 12.62 43.94 -7.69
N PRO A 200 12.46 43.86 -9.03
CA PRO A 200 13.07 44.83 -9.95
C PRO A 200 12.52 46.24 -9.77
N LEU A 201 11.23 46.39 -9.42
CA LEU A 201 10.63 47.69 -9.12
C LEU A 201 11.26 48.32 -7.87
N ILE A 202 11.42 47.54 -6.81
CA ILE A 202 12.08 47.97 -5.57
C ILE A 202 13.54 48.33 -5.85
N LEU A 203 14.28 47.49 -6.59
CA LEU A 203 15.66 47.77 -7.00
C LEU A 203 15.75 49.04 -7.84
N TYR A 204 14.79 49.30 -8.72
CA TYR A 204 14.72 50.52 -9.50
C TYR A 204 14.50 51.75 -8.61
N ILE A 205 13.57 51.70 -7.65
CA ILE A 205 13.33 52.78 -6.69
C ILE A 205 14.60 53.05 -5.87
N ILE A 206 15.26 52.01 -5.36
CA ILE A 206 16.52 52.12 -4.62
C ILE A 206 17.62 52.75 -5.49
N ALA A 207 17.78 52.29 -6.73
CA ALA A 207 18.77 52.82 -7.67
C ALA A 207 18.48 54.28 -8.04
N TYR A 208 17.20 54.62 -8.20
CA TYR A 208 16.74 55.98 -8.48
C TYR A 208 17.04 56.93 -7.32
N GLU A 209 16.63 56.57 -6.10
CA GLU A 209 16.92 57.32 -4.86
C GLU A 209 18.44 57.51 -4.67
N TYR A 210 19.20 56.43 -4.86
CA TYR A 210 20.66 56.45 -4.80
C TYR A 210 21.28 57.41 -5.83
N SER A 211 20.75 57.42 -7.06
CA SER A 211 21.25 58.30 -8.12
C SER A 211 21.04 59.78 -7.79
N ILE A 212 19.90 60.14 -7.18
CA ILE A 212 19.58 61.51 -6.76
C ILE A 212 20.48 61.92 -5.60
N TRP A 213 20.61 61.07 -4.58
CA TRP A 213 21.49 61.34 -3.44
C TRP A 213 22.94 61.56 -3.88
N ARG A 214 23.45 60.73 -4.80
CA ARG A 214 24.79 60.88 -5.37
C ARG A 214 24.97 62.21 -6.10
N LYS A 215 24.00 62.62 -6.94
CA LYS A 215 24.05 63.91 -7.64
C LYS A 215 24.10 65.10 -6.66
N LYS A 216 23.26 65.08 -5.61
CA LYS A 216 23.25 66.13 -4.57
C LYS A 216 24.58 66.26 -3.84
N ARG A 217 25.26 65.13 -3.57
CA ARG A 217 26.58 65.14 -2.93
C ARG A 217 27.67 65.77 -3.80
N ILE A 218 27.70 65.46 -5.10
CA ILE A 218 28.74 65.96 -6.01
C ILE A 218 28.64 67.49 -6.14
N ILE A 219 27.42 68.02 -6.32
CA ILE A 219 27.20 69.47 -6.42
C ILE A 219 27.69 70.20 -5.16
N ARG A 220 27.43 69.65 -3.97
CA ARG A 220 27.91 70.25 -2.70
C ARG A 220 29.43 70.25 -2.58
N ALA A 221 30.13 69.25 -3.12
CA ALA A 221 31.58 69.22 -3.12
C ALA A 221 32.16 70.28 -4.08
N THR A 222 31.61 70.41 -5.29
CA THR A 222 32.11 71.37 -6.29
C THR A 222 31.86 72.84 -5.90
N VAL A 223 30.77 73.13 -5.17
CA VAL A 223 30.47 74.48 -4.67
C VAL A 223 31.38 74.88 -3.51
N LYS A 224 31.95 73.93 -2.77
CA LYS A 224 32.86 74.22 -1.64
C LYS A 224 34.30 74.53 -2.09
N GLU A 225 34.69 74.18 -3.32
CA GLU A 225 36.02 74.44 -3.89
C GLU A 225 36.10 75.74 -4.72
N ARG A 226 35.01 76.48 -4.88
CA ARG A 226 34.98 77.84 -5.44
C ARG A 226 34.80 78.86 -4.33
#